data_AF-A0A4P5WC65-F1
#
_entry.id   AF-A0A4P5WC65-F1
#
_cell.length_a   1.000
_cell.length_b   1.000
_cell.length_c   1.000
_cell.angle_alpha   90.00
_cell.angle_beta   90.00
_cell.angle_gamma   90.00
#
_symmetry.space_group_name_H-M   'P 1'
#
loop_
_entity.id
_entity.type
_entity.pdbx_description
1 polymer ?
#
loop_
_entity_poly.entity_id
_entity_poly.type
_entity_poly.pdbx_seq_one_letter_code
_entity_poly.pdbx_strand_id
1 'polypeptide(L)'
;MLKLLLGFCLTITGLGRAQGFADPAETERIAAGRFTFVVTRADAGLAKHLLADALARDTFPGLPRPTRHATVMIAPDETTLHRWIGGGFPEWGIAVAIPEEWRIVMQGRGANASAGDPRTTLRHELAHLALYETMRGAPPRWFDEGFASYSAGEWGRDDVLASSIVLALRGVPRFAALDTMIAGGTVRAEQGYALAHRAVADIAALDPRGGLTLLFRYWRETGALDSALRQAYGLTLDGFEATWRKTTRRRYGGLAVLGDLGFASLVLFLVVGPFWLIRRRRDRARLAALIAADELADQRERESALDALLGEGEHFGGNDDQIKGM
;
A
#
# COMPACT_ATOMS: atom_id res chain seq x y z
N MET A 1 -42.80 -9.73 -18.74
CA MET A 1 -42.64 -10.32 -20.09
C MET A 1 -41.54 -9.53 -20.77
N LEU A 2 -40.27 -9.89 -20.59
CA LEU A 2 -39.47 -10.85 -21.38
C LEU A 2 -39.04 -10.28 -22.75
N LYS A 3 -37.71 -10.39 -23.02
CA LYS A 3 -36.93 -10.24 -24.28
C LYS A 3 -36.35 -8.82 -24.51
N LEU A 4 -35.09 -8.60 -24.90
CA LEU A 4 -33.97 -9.44 -25.40
C LEU A 4 -32.67 -8.58 -25.25
N LEU A 5 -31.61 -9.03 -24.56
CA LEU A 5 -30.32 -9.48 -25.12
C LEU A 5 -29.84 -8.77 -26.41
N LEU A 6 -28.75 -7.98 -26.29
CA LEU A 6 -27.71 -7.89 -27.31
C LEU A 6 -26.36 -7.64 -26.62
N GLY A 7 -25.57 -8.71 -26.50
CA GLY A 7 -24.16 -8.63 -26.15
C GLY A 7 -23.38 -8.11 -27.35
N PHE A 8 -22.52 -7.12 -27.12
CA PHE A 8 -21.58 -6.66 -28.12
C PHE A 8 -20.28 -7.46 -27.97
N CYS A 9 -20.24 -8.59 -28.67
CA CYS A 9 -19.03 -9.35 -28.95
C CYS A 9 -18.35 -8.66 -30.13
N LEU A 10 -17.31 -7.85 -29.87
CA LEU A 10 -16.49 -7.31 -30.94
C LEU A 10 -15.36 -8.31 -31.24
N THR A 11 -15.68 -9.27 -32.10
CA THR A 11 -14.71 -10.10 -32.81
C THR A 11 -13.96 -9.23 -33.81
N ILE A 12 -12.75 -8.78 -33.49
CA ILE A 12 -11.81 -8.25 -34.48
C ILE A 12 -11.07 -9.43 -35.09
N THR A 13 -11.63 -9.94 -36.18
CA THR A 13 -10.93 -10.84 -37.09
C THR A 13 -10.02 -9.96 -37.95
N GLY A 14 -8.75 -9.85 -37.57
CA GLY A 14 -7.74 -9.13 -38.34
C GLY A 14 -6.45 -9.94 -38.37
N LEU A 15 -6.12 -10.48 -39.54
CA LEU A 15 -4.80 -11.01 -39.86
C LEU A 15 -3.76 -9.88 -39.76
N GLY A 16 -3.28 -9.60 -38.55
CA GLY A 16 -2.11 -8.77 -38.29
C GLY A 16 -0.86 -9.64 -38.36
N ARG A 17 -0.33 -9.88 -39.56
CA ARG A 17 1.09 -10.23 -39.70
C ARG A 17 1.90 -9.21 -38.90
N ALA A 18 2.96 -9.67 -38.23
CA ALA A 18 3.95 -8.87 -37.50
C ALA A 18 4.49 -7.68 -38.31
N GLN A 19 3.71 -6.60 -38.40
CA GLN A 19 4.08 -5.32 -39.01
C GLN A 19 4.28 -4.35 -37.86
N GLY A 20 5.52 -4.25 -37.41
CA GLY A 20 5.86 -3.38 -36.29
C GLY A 20 7.30 -3.47 -35.83
N PHE A 21 8.10 -4.43 -36.30
CA PHE A 21 9.54 -4.38 -36.06
C PHE A 21 10.17 -3.20 -36.80
N ALA A 22 10.96 -2.41 -36.06
CA ALA A 22 12.01 -1.58 -36.64
C ALA A 22 12.92 -2.44 -37.54
N ASP A 23 13.68 -1.80 -38.43
CA ASP A 23 14.53 -2.44 -39.45
C ASP A 23 15.07 -3.83 -39.02
N PRO A 24 14.71 -4.92 -39.74
CA PRO A 24 15.19 -6.28 -39.43
C PRO A 24 16.70 -6.37 -39.23
N ALA A 25 17.48 -5.44 -39.81
CA ALA A 25 18.93 -5.37 -39.69
C ALA A 25 19.47 -5.07 -38.28
N GLU A 26 18.64 -4.57 -37.35
CA GLU A 26 19.05 -4.20 -35.98
C GLU A 26 18.51 -5.11 -34.88
N THR A 27 17.68 -6.10 -35.26
CA THR A 27 17.04 -7.02 -34.32
C THR A 27 17.81 -8.34 -34.18
N GLU A 28 17.99 -8.78 -32.94
CA GLU A 28 18.60 -10.06 -32.57
C GLU A 28 17.52 -10.98 -31.97
N ARG A 29 17.59 -12.27 -32.30
CA ARG A 29 16.73 -13.31 -31.70
C ARG A 29 17.59 -14.23 -30.85
N ILE A 30 17.26 -14.31 -29.57
CA ILE A 30 17.97 -15.14 -28.59
C ILE A 30 16.96 -16.14 -28.03
N ALA A 31 17.19 -17.43 -28.26
CA ALA A 31 16.26 -18.47 -27.87
C ALA A 31 16.92 -19.54 -27.01
N ALA A 32 16.21 -19.99 -25.99
CA ALA A 32 16.59 -21.15 -25.17
C ALA A 32 15.37 -21.69 -24.44
N GLY A 33 15.28 -23.01 -24.31
CA GLY A 33 14.10 -23.67 -23.73
C GLY A 33 12.82 -23.29 -24.48
N ARG A 34 11.79 -22.86 -23.73
CA ARG A 34 10.49 -22.43 -24.30
C ARG A 34 10.41 -20.93 -24.59
N PHE A 35 11.54 -20.21 -24.54
CA PHE A 35 11.56 -18.76 -24.66
C PHE A 35 12.31 -18.30 -25.90
N THR A 36 11.73 -17.31 -26.59
CA THR A 36 12.42 -16.54 -27.64
C THR A 36 12.37 -15.07 -27.28
N PHE A 37 13.53 -14.45 -27.13
CA PHE A 37 13.65 -13.01 -26.96
C PHE A 37 13.92 -12.36 -28.32
N VAL A 38 13.17 -11.32 -28.66
CA VAL A 38 13.39 -10.49 -29.84
C VAL A 38 13.70 -9.07 -29.39
N VAL A 39 14.93 -8.63 -29.66
CA VAL A 39 15.52 -7.46 -29.00
C VAL A 39 16.39 -6.67 -29.99
N THR A 40 16.71 -5.43 -29.65
CA THR A 40 17.76 -4.69 -30.39
C THR A 40 19.15 -5.19 -29.96
N ARG A 41 20.19 -4.95 -30.79
CA ARG A 41 21.58 -5.23 -30.38
C ARG A 41 21.98 -4.56 -29.06
N ALA A 42 21.44 -3.37 -28.78
CA ALA A 42 21.72 -2.64 -27.54
C ALA A 42 21.15 -3.33 -26.28
N ASP A 43 20.01 -4.01 -26.44
CA ASP A 43 19.30 -4.74 -25.38
C ASP A 43 19.69 -6.22 -25.28
N ALA A 44 20.55 -6.73 -26.18
CA ALA A 44 20.98 -8.13 -26.18
C ALA A 44 21.59 -8.59 -24.84
N GLY A 45 22.32 -7.70 -24.16
CA GLY A 45 22.84 -7.96 -22.82
C GLY A 45 21.73 -8.16 -21.78
N LEU A 46 20.73 -7.27 -21.74
CA LEU A 46 19.57 -7.38 -20.85
C LEU A 46 18.78 -8.66 -21.16
N ALA A 47 18.54 -8.93 -22.43
CA ALA A 47 17.83 -10.10 -22.92
C ALA A 47 18.45 -11.42 -22.46
N LYS A 48 19.78 -11.55 -22.52
CA LYS A 48 20.50 -12.74 -22.05
C LYS A 48 20.32 -12.97 -20.55
N HIS A 49 20.36 -11.91 -19.74
CA HIS A 49 20.13 -12.00 -18.30
C HIS A 49 18.68 -12.39 -17.99
N LEU A 50 17.71 -11.75 -18.65
CA LEU A 50 16.30 -12.06 -18.48
C LEU A 50 15.93 -13.48 -18.94
N LEU A 51 16.52 -13.94 -20.04
CA LEU A 51 16.35 -15.31 -20.52
C LEU A 51 16.90 -16.34 -19.53
N ALA A 52 18.11 -16.11 -19.00
CA ALA A 52 18.69 -16.99 -17.99
C ALA A 52 17.82 -17.04 -16.73
N ASP A 53 17.30 -15.90 -16.28
CA ASP A 53 16.40 -15.80 -15.14
C ASP A 53 15.05 -16.51 -15.38
N ALA A 54 14.45 -16.32 -16.56
CA ALA A 54 13.21 -16.98 -16.95
C ALA A 54 13.37 -18.50 -16.98
N LEU A 55 14.51 -19.02 -17.47
CA LEU A 55 14.81 -20.45 -17.44
C LEU A 55 15.01 -20.99 -16.02
N ALA A 56 15.67 -20.23 -15.15
CA ALA A 56 15.95 -20.63 -13.78
C ALA A 56 14.69 -20.65 -12.90
N ARG A 57 13.72 -19.77 -13.20
CA ARG A 57 12.50 -19.58 -12.40
C ARG A 57 11.21 -19.89 -13.16
N ASP A 58 11.26 -20.85 -14.07
CA ASP A 58 10.15 -21.24 -14.97
C ASP A 58 9.02 -22.05 -14.28
N THR A 59 8.81 -21.85 -12.99
CA THR A 59 7.75 -22.50 -12.20
C THR A 59 6.99 -21.47 -11.39
N PHE A 60 5.67 -21.67 -11.29
CA PHE A 60 4.74 -20.75 -10.67
C PHE A 60 3.99 -21.46 -9.53
N PRO A 61 3.73 -20.79 -8.39
CA PRO A 61 3.14 -21.43 -7.22
C PRO A 61 1.80 -22.13 -7.52
N GLY A 62 1.74 -23.43 -7.27
CA GLY A 62 0.53 -24.24 -7.44
C GLY A 62 0.14 -24.59 -8.87
N LEU A 63 0.86 -24.09 -9.88
CA LEU A 63 0.63 -24.42 -11.29
C LEU A 63 1.59 -25.53 -11.77
N PRO A 64 1.16 -26.38 -12.74
CA PRO A 64 2.11 -27.20 -13.47
C PRO A 64 3.12 -26.32 -14.22
N ARG A 65 4.30 -26.87 -14.51
CA ARG A 65 5.30 -26.15 -15.32
C ARG A 65 4.71 -25.83 -16.70
N PRO A 66 4.70 -24.55 -17.15
CA PRO A 66 4.19 -24.18 -18.46
C PRO A 66 4.96 -24.87 -19.59
N THR A 67 4.25 -25.24 -20.64
CA THR A 67 4.80 -25.97 -21.79
C THR A 67 4.77 -25.15 -23.08
N ARG A 68 3.95 -24.10 -23.13
CA ARG A 68 3.79 -23.27 -24.32
C ARG A 68 5.01 -22.37 -24.52
N HIS A 69 5.37 -22.22 -25.80
CA HIS A 69 6.47 -21.36 -26.21
C HIS A 69 6.06 -19.89 -26.07
N ALA A 70 6.85 -19.10 -25.34
CA ALA A 70 6.61 -17.67 -25.14
C ALA A 70 7.64 -16.82 -25.90
N THR A 71 7.16 -15.76 -26.56
CA THR A 71 8.00 -14.76 -27.23
C THR A 71 8.05 -13.49 -26.39
N VAL A 72 9.24 -13.05 -25.99
CA VAL A 72 9.45 -11.81 -25.24
C VAL A 72 10.06 -10.77 -26.19
N MET A 73 9.37 -9.66 -26.38
CA MET A 73 9.81 -8.54 -27.20
C MET A 73 10.27 -7.40 -26.29
N ILE A 74 11.54 -7.00 -26.40
CA ILE A 74 12.09 -5.87 -25.63
C ILE A 74 12.08 -4.64 -26.52
N ALA A 75 11.21 -3.68 -26.19
CA ALA A 75 11.10 -2.43 -26.89
C ALA A 75 12.22 -1.47 -26.46
N PRO A 76 12.94 -0.83 -27.39
CA PRO A 76 14.06 0.06 -27.04
C PRO A 76 13.63 1.29 -26.25
N ASP A 77 12.39 1.76 -26.47
CA ASP A 77 11.81 2.94 -25.83
C ASP A 77 10.30 2.79 -25.63
N GLU A 78 9.73 3.69 -24.82
CA GLU A 78 8.30 3.71 -24.47
C GLU A 78 7.39 3.93 -25.69
N THR A 79 7.84 4.73 -26.66
CA THR A 79 7.08 4.99 -27.90
C THR A 79 6.91 3.70 -28.71
N THR A 80 7.99 2.92 -28.80
CA THR A 80 8.02 1.64 -29.49
C THR A 80 7.22 0.59 -28.73
N LEU A 81 7.28 0.58 -27.40
CA LEU A 81 6.45 -0.25 -26.54
C LEU A 81 4.97 -0.02 -26.83
N HIS A 82 4.49 1.21 -26.73
CA HIS A 82 3.09 1.56 -27.01
C HIS A 82 2.68 1.18 -28.44
N ARG A 83 3.57 1.37 -29.43
CA ARG A 83 3.31 0.95 -30.81
C ARG A 83 3.15 -0.56 -30.95
N TRP A 84 3.97 -1.35 -30.26
CA TRP A 84 3.96 -2.82 -30.34
C TRP A 84 2.79 -3.46 -29.60
N ILE A 85 2.29 -2.80 -28.56
CA ILE A 85 1.10 -3.20 -27.83
C ILE A 85 -0.17 -2.81 -28.59
N GLY A 86 -0.17 -1.64 -29.24
CA GLY A 86 -1.34 -1.09 -29.94
C GLY A 86 -2.19 -0.17 -29.06
N GLY A 87 -3.33 0.29 -29.58
CA GLY A 87 -4.23 1.18 -28.85
C GLY A 87 -5.07 0.46 -27.79
N GLY A 88 -5.20 1.05 -26.60
CA GLY A 88 -6.06 0.54 -25.50
C GLY A 88 -5.33 0.11 -24.23
N PHE A 89 -3.99 0.20 -24.20
CA PHE A 89 -3.19 -0.12 -23.03
C PHE A 89 -2.99 1.10 -22.12
N PRO A 90 -3.00 0.95 -20.78
CA PRO A 90 -2.77 2.08 -19.87
C PRO A 90 -1.36 2.65 -20.04
N GLU A 91 -1.24 3.99 -19.96
CA GLU A 91 0.02 4.73 -20.18
C GLU A 91 1.15 4.40 -19.18
N TRP A 92 0.89 3.62 -18.13
CA TRP A 92 1.85 3.33 -17.05
C TRP A 92 2.42 1.92 -17.08
N GLY A 93 1.98 1.04 -17.99
CA GLY A 93 2.46 -0.33 -18.02
C GLY A 93 3.84 -0.44 -18.69
N ILE A 94 4.81 -0.92 -17.92
CA ILE A 94 6.20 -1.15 -18.34
C ILE A 94 6.41 -2.49 -19.08
N ALA A 95 5.41 -3.36 -19.01
CA ALA A 95 5.30 -4.60 -19.75
C ALA A 95 3.84 -5.04 -19.87
N VAL A 96 3.58 -5.95 -20.80
CA VAL A 96 2.28 -6.61 -20.97
C VAL A 96 2.43 -8.01 -21.54
N ALA A 97 1.69 -8.95 -20.95
CA ALA A 97 1.42 -10.26 -21.51
C ALA A 97 0.19 -10.21 -22.43
N ILE A 98 0.30 -10.84 -23.60
CA ILE A 98 -0.77 -11.05 -24.57
C ILE A 98 -0.93 -12.58 -24.68
N PRO A 99 -1.78 -13.19 -23.83
CA PRO A 99 -1.82 -14.64 -23.68
C PRO A 99 -2.26 -15.40 -24.94
N GLU A 100 -3.18 -14.83 -25.72
CA GLU A 100 -3.65 -15.40 -26.98
C GLU A 100 -2.52 -15.60 -27.99
N GLU A 101 -1.50 -14.74 -27.92
CA GLU A 101 -0.34 -14.76 -28.80
C GLU A 101 0.90 -15.41 -28.18
N TRP A 102 0.84 -15.81 -26.90
CA TRP A 102 1.99 -16.25 -26.11
C TRP A 102 3.15 -15.25 -26.19
N ARG A 103 2.80 -13.96 -26.17
CA ARG A 103 3.72 -12.86 -26.38
C ARG A 103 3.78 -11.97 -25.15
N ILE A 104 4.98 -11.53 -24.78
CA ILE A 104 5.21 -10.49 -23.80
C ILE A 104 5.90 -9.35 -24.52
N VAL A 105 5.47 -8.13 -24.25
CA VAL A 105 6.15 -6.92 -24.71
C VAL A 105 6.58 -6.14 -23.47
N MET A 106 7.86 -5.79 -23.36
CA MET A 106 8.38 -5.06 -22.19
C MET A 106 9.37 -3.98 -22.59
N GLN A 107 9.53 -2.97 -21.74
CA GLN A 107 10.50 -1.92 -21.95
C GLN A 107 11.95 -2.42 -21.77
N GLY A 108 12.82 -1.98 -22.65
CA GLY A 108 14.26 -2.25 -22.62
C GLY A 108 15.03 -1.27 -21.75
N ARG A 109 16.32 -1.10 -22.06
CA ARG A 109 17.25 -0.33 -21.22
C ARG A 109 16.94 1.16 -21.14
N GLY A 110 16.11 1.68 -22.04
CA GLY A 110 15.58 3.05 -21.99
C GLY A 110 14.46 3.25 -20.97
N ALA A 111 14.12 2.23 -20.17
CA ALA A 111 13.13 2.36 -19.11
C ALA A 111 13.50 3.44 -18.09
N ASN A 112 12.50 4.24 -17.70
CA ASN A 112 12.68 5.26 -16.68
C ASN A 112 13.00 4.61 -15.31
N ALA A 113 13.59 5.38 -14.39
CA ALA A 113 13.97 4.87 -13.06
C ALA A 113 12.76 4.37 -12.22
N SER A 114 11.54 4.70 -12.61
CA SER A 114 10.29 4.20 -12.01
C SER A 114 9.86 2.81 -12.50
N ALA A 115 10.53 2.22 -13.49
CA ALA A 115 10.11 0.98 -14.12
C ALA A 115 10.39 -0.33 -13.34
N GLY A 116 10.74 -0.25 -12.05
CA GLY A 116 10.97 -1.44 -11.22
C GLY A 116 12.15 -2.32 -11.68
N ASP A 117 12.23 -3.54 -11.13
CA ASP A 117 13.21 -4.55 -11.55
C ASP A 117 12.68 -5.33 -12.77
N PRO A 118 13.33 -5.26 -13.95
CA PRO A 118 12.88 -5.95 -15.17
C PRO A 118 12.72 -7.48 -15.00
N ARG A 119 13.46 -8.10 -14.07
CA ARG A 119 13.31 -9.54 -13.77
C ARG A 119 11.98 -9.83 -13.08
N THR A 120 11.60 -8.99 -12.12
CA THR A 120 10.34 -9.10 -11.39
C THR A 120 9.17 -8.84 -12.33
N THR A 121 9.27 -7.79 -13.16
CA THR A 121 8.28 -7.48 -14.20
C THR A 121 8.11 -8.65 -15.17
N LEU A 122 9.20 -9.21 -15.72
CA LEU A 122 9.10 -10.36 -16.62
C LEU A 122 8.45 -11.57 -15.92
N ARG A 123 8.79 -11.81 -14.64
CA ARG A 123 8.20 -12.90 -13.87
C ARG A 123 6.69 -12.71 -13.65
N HIS A 124 6.25 -11.47 -13.45
CA HIS A 124 4.83 -11.10 -13.38
C HIS A 124 4.12 -11.43 -14.70
N GLU A 125 4.65 -10.97 -15.84
CA GLU A 125 4.06 -11.25 -17.14
C GLU A 125 4.04 -12.74 -17.51
N LEU A 126 5.09 -13.49 -17.16
CA LEU A 126 5.12 -14.93 -17.36
C LEU A 126 4.11 -15.67 -16.49
N ALA A 127 3.76 -15.14 -15.32
CA ALA A 127 2.75 -15.73 -14.45
C ALA A 127 1.34 -15.59 -15.05
N HIS A 128 1.03 -14.48 -15.74
CA HIS A 128 -0.20 -14.36 -16.52
C HIS A 128 -0.28 -15.44 -17.61
N LEU A 129 0.79 -15.65 -18.38
CA LEU A 129 0.84 -16.72 -19.39
C LEU A 129 0.68 -18.11 -18.77
N ALA A 130 1.34 -18.39 -17.65
CA ALA A 130 1.26 -19.67 -16.95
C ALA A 130 -0.16 -19.93 -16.42
N LEU A 131 -0.81 -18.90 -15.88
CA LEU A 131 -2.18 -18.98 -15.42
C LEU A 131 -3.13 -19.22 -16.59
N TYR A 132 -2.96 -18.48 -17.68
CA TYR A 132 -3.75 -18.66 -18.91
C TYR A 132 -3.61 -20.06 -19.52
N GLU A 133 -2.41 -20.65 -19.52
CA GLU A 133 -2.20 -22.03 -19.99
C GLU A 133 -3.00 -23.05 -19.19
N THR A 134 -3.07 -22.83 -17.87
CA THR A 134 -3.69 -23.77 -16.95
C THR A 134 -5.21 -23.63 -16.91
N MET A 135 -5.71 -22.41 -17.05
CA MET A 135 -7.12 -22.06 -16.83
C MET A 135 -7.92 -22.13 -18.13
N ARG A 136 -9.09 -22.78 -18.08
CA ARG A 136 -10.01 -22.91 -19.24
C ARG A 136 -10.91 -21.69 -19.47
N GLY A 137 -10.73 -20.62 -18.69
CA GLY A 137 -11.50 -19.39 -18.75
C GLY A 137 -10.77 -18.26 -18.02
N ALA A 138 -11.19 -17.02 -18.27
CA ALA A 138 -10.57 -15.86 -17.66
C ALA A 138 -10.83 -15.85 -16.14
N PRO A 139 -9.79 -15.87 -15.29
CA PRO A 139 -9.96 -15.64 -13.87
C PRO A 139 -10.48 -14.21 -13.60
N PRO A 140 -11.09 -13.94 -12.43
CA PRO A 140 -11.32 -12.58 -11.99
C PRO A 140 -10.02 -11.78 -12.02
N ARG A 141 -10.09 -10.50 -12.41
CA ARG A 141 -8.91 -9.68 -12.66
C ARG A 141 -8.05 -9.50 -11.41
N TRP A 142 -8.66 -9.34 -10.24
CA TRP A 142 -7.96 -9.28 -8.96
C TRP A 142 -7.16 -10.55 -8.69
N PHE A 143 -7.65 -11.72 -9.13
CA PHE A 143 -6.93 -12.97 -8.93
C PHE A 143 -5.79 -13.08 -9.93
N ASP A 144 -6.02 -12.76 -11.20
CA ASP A 144 -5.00 -12.77 -12.25
C ASP A 144 -3.79 -11.92 -11.87
N GLU A 145 -4.06 -10.66 -11.55
CA GLU A 145 -3.07 -9.66 -11.17
C GLU A 145 -2.43 -10.00 -9.83
N GLY A 146 -3.24 -10.42 -8.85
CA GLY A 146 -2.74 -10.85 -7.54
C GLY A 146 -1.82 -12.06 -7.63
N PHE A 147 -2.14 -13.02 -8.49
CA PHE A 147 -1.35 -14.22 -8.72
C PHE A 147 -0.04 -13.91 -9.43
N ALA A 148 -0.09 -13.06 -10.45
CA ALA A 148 1.10 -12.64 -11.17
C ALA A 148 2.11 -11.97 -10.24
N SER A 149 1.60 -11.10 -9.38
CA SER A 149 2.37 -10.37 -8.39
C SER A 149 2.93 -11.25 -7.28
N TYR A 150 2.10 -12.17 -6.78
CA TYR A 150 2.49 -13.13 -5.74
C TYR A 150 3.59 -14.05 -6.27
N SER A 151 3.45 -14.47 -7.52
CA SER A 151 4.46 -15.27 -8.22
C SER A 151 5.75 -14.51 -8.43
N ALA A 152 5.68 -13.23 -8.81
CA ALA A 152 6.82 -12.36 -9.05
C ALA A 152 7.61 -12.03 -7.78
N GLY A 153 6.99 -12.17 -6.60
CA GLY A 153 7.61 -11.81 -5.33
C GLY A 153 7.79 -10.31 -5.21
N GLU A 154 6.76 -9.54 -5.58
CA GLU A 154 6.79 -8.09 -5.46
C GLU A 154 6.72 -7.64 -3.99
N TRP A 155 7.91 -7.56 -3.39
CA TRP A 155 8.11 -7.02 -2.05
C TRP A 155 7.77 -5.52 -2.02
N GLY A 156 7.20 -5.04 -0.92
CA GLY A 156 6.81 -3.63 -0.74
C GLY A 156 5.31 -3.35 -0.96
N ARG A 157 4.53 -4.31 -1.48
CA ARG A 157 3.07 -4.16 -1.57
C ARG A 157 2.40 -4.00 -0.21
N ASP A 158 2.94 -4.64 0.83
CA ASP A 158 2.48 -4.45 2.20
C ASP A 158 2.72 -3.01 2.71
N ASP A 159 3.79 -2.34 2.26
CA ASP A 159 4.10 -0.96 2.63
C ASP A 159 3.14 0.03 1.95
N VAL A 160 2.72 -0.26 0.72
CA VAL A 160 1.66 0.47 0.00
C VAL A 160 0.34 0.38 0.77
N LEU A 161 0.02 -0.78 1.34
CA LEU A 161 -1.19 -0.95 2.16
C LEU A 161 -1.07 -0.25 3.51
N ALA A 162 0.10 -0.34 4.17
CA ALA A 162 0.35 0.30 5.46
C ALA A 162 0.29 1.83 5.41
N SER A 163 0.66 2.43 4.27
CA SER A 163 0.58 3.88 4.03
C SER A 163 -0.77 4.36 3.49
N SER A 164 -1.73 3.45 3.26
CA SER A 164 -3.02 3.79 2.64
C SER A 164 -4.02 4.39 3.64
N ILE A 165 -4.13 5.72 3.67
CA ILE A 165 -5.16 6.43 4.44
C ILE A 165 -6.59 6.08 3.99
N VAL A 166 -6.75 5.75 2.71
CA VAL A 166 -8.05 5.34 2.12
C VAL A 166 -8.53 4.03 2.74
N LEU A 167 -7.62 3.07 2.98
CA LEU A 167 -7.93 1.80 3.61
C LEU A 167 -8.41 1.99 5.06
N ALA A 168 -7.82 2.95 5.78
CA ALA A 168 -8.22 3.29 7.14
C ALA A 168 -9.63 3.93 7.18
N LEU A 169 -9.90 4.87 6.26
CA LEU A 169 -11.15 5.65 6.24
C LEU A 169 -12.33 4.89 5.61
N ARG A 170 -12.12 4.23 4.47
CA ARG A 170 -13.18 3.57 3.67
C ARG A 170 -13.21 2.06 3.82
N GLY A 171 -12.18 1.47 4.44
CA GLY A 171 -12.04 0.03 4.59
C GLY A 171 -11.58 -0.66 3.31
N VAL A 172 -11.39 -1.99 3.41
CA VAL A 172 -10.98 -2.83 2.28
C VAL A 172 -12.19 -2.99 1.33
N PRO A 173 -12.04 -2.73 0.03
CA PRO A 173 -13.10 -2.92 -0.95
C PRO A 173 -13.51 -4.40 -1.07
N ARG A 174 -14.66 -4.65 -1.72
CA ARG A 174 -15.03 -6.00 -2.14
C ARG A 174 -14.25 -6.43 -3.39
N PHE A 175 -14.14 -7.71 -3.68
CA PHE A 175 -13.45 -8.23 -4.87
C PHE A 175 -14.04 -7.68 -6.18
N ALA A 176 -15.38 -7.60 -6.29
CA ALA A 176 -16.01 -7.00 -7.46
C ALA A 176 -15.62 -5.52 -7.64
N ALA A 177 -15.48 -4.76 -6.55
CA ALA A 177 -15.01 -3.37 -6.61
C ALA A 177 -13.49 -3.30 -6.87
N LEU A 178 -12.73 -4.27 -6.37
CA LEU A 178 -11.29 -4.40 -6.62
C LEU A 178 -11.01 -4.62 -8.11
N ASP A 179 -11.78 -5.47 -8.78
CA ASP A 179 -11.70 -5.66 -10.23
C ASP A 179 -11.88 -4.34 -11.00
N THR A 180 -12.89 -3.55 -10.61
CA THR A 180 -13.12 -2.24 -11.24
C THR A 180 -12.00 -1.24 -10.97
N MET A 181 -11.40 -1.31 -9.78
CA MET A 181 -10.33 -0.40 -9.38
C MET A 181 -9.03 -0.68 -10.14
N ILE A 182 -8.71 -1.96 -10.33
CA ILE A 182 -7.57 -2.40 -11.15
C ILE A 182 -7.82 -2.01 -12.61
N ALA A 183 -9.06 -2.17 -13.10
CA ALA A 183 -9.41 -1.78 -14.46
C ALA A 183 -9.31 -0.29 -14.77
N GLY A 184 -9.46 0.56 -13.75
CA GLY A 184 -9.40 2.02 -13.91
C GLY A 184 -8.01 2.61 -14.11
N GLY A 185 -6.92 1.84 -14.00
CA GLY A 185 -5.56 2.24 -14.42
C GLY A 185 -5.05 3.60 -13.92
N THR A 186 -5.20 3.91 -12.63
CA THR A 186 -4.72 5.17 -11.99
C THR A 186 -3.86 4.86 -10.77
N VAL A 187 -3.41 5.85 -9.97
CA VAL A 187 -2.76 5.64 -8.65
C VAL A 187 -3.56 4.72 -7.71
N ARG A 188 -4.89 4.61 -7.90
CA ARG A 188 -5.74 3.62 -7.20
C ARG A 188 -5.45 2.17 -7.62
N ALA A 189 -4.87 1.95 -8.79
CA ALA A 189 -4.46 0.65 -9.30
C ALA A 189 -3.32 0.05 -8.47
N GLU A 190 -2.33 0.84 -8.01
CA GLU A 190 -1.26 0.36 -7.13
C GLU A 190 -1.79 -0.26 -5.82
N GLN A 191 -2.74 0.42 -5.19
CA GLN A 191 -3.43 -0.13 -4.01
C GLN A 191 -4.26 -1.38 -4.38
N GLY A 192 -4.84 -1.39 -5.57
CA GLY A 192 -5.57 -2.55 -6.10
C GLY A 192 -4.68 -3.76 -6.27
N TYR A 193 -3.52 -3.58 -6.89
CA TYR A 193 -2.48 -4.57 -7.04
C TYR A 193 -1.99 -5.08 -5.68
N ALA A 194 -1.73 -4.19 -4.73
CA ALA A 194 -1.33 -4.59 -3.38
C ALA A 194 -2.39 -5.43 -2.66
N LEU A 195 -3.67 -5.04 -2.74
CA LEU A 195 -4.78 -5.81 -2.17
C LEU A 195 -4.98 -7.16 -2.87
N ALA A 196 -4.87 -7.19 -4.20
CA ALA A 196 -4.96 -8.41 -5.01
C ALA A 196 -3.85 -9.41 -4.65
N HIS A 197 -2.61 -8.94 -4.59
CA HIS A 197 -1.47 -9.74 -4.14
C HIS A 197 -1.73 -10.31 -2.74
N ARG A 198 -2.20 -9.46 -1.81
CA ARG A 198 -2.48 -9.88 -0.44
C ARG A 198 -3.57 -10.95 -0.39
N ALA A 199 -4.63 -10.80 -1.18
CA ALA A 199 -5.70 -11.77 -1.25
C ALA A 199 -5.20 -13.14 -1.73
N VAL A 200 -4.39 -13.19 -2.79
CA VAL A 200 -3.82 -14.46 -3.29
C VAL A 200 -2.84 -15.06 -2.30
N ALA A 201 -2.00 -14.25 -1.66
CA ALA A 201 -1.10 -14.72 -0.59
C ALA A 201 -1.88 -15.32 0.59
N ASP A 202 -3.01 -14.72 0.98
CA ASP A 202 -3.87 -15.24 2.04
C ASP A 202 -4.59 -16.54 1.62
N ILE A 203 -4.96 -16.70 0.34
CA ILE A 203 -5.48 -17.98 -0.18
C ILE A 203 -4.39 -19.05 -0.16
N ALA A 204 -3.17 -18.72 -0.61
CA ALA A 204 -2.04 -19.64 -0.58
C ALA A 204 -1.72 -20.08 0.85
N ALA A 205 -1.88 -19.20 1.83
CA ALA A 205 -1.66 -19.49 3.24
C ALA A 205 -2.73 -20.42 3.87
N LEU A 206 -3.87 -20.67 3.21
CA LEU A 206 -4.87 -21.64 3.68
C LEU A 206 -4.34 -23.08 3.66
N ASP A 207 -3.38 -23.38 2.78
CA ASP A 207 -2.63 -24.63 2.76
C ASP A 207 -1.12 -24.33 2.82
N PRO A 208 -0.51 -24.29 4.02
CA PRO A 208 0.90 -23.97 4.17
C PRO A 208 1.86 -24.95 3.47
N ARG A 209 1.39 -26.17 3.12
CA ARG A 209 2.23 -27.19 2.48
C ARG A 209 2.05 -27.19 0.97
N GLY A 210 0.82 -27.15 0.50
CA GLY A 210 0.47 -27.22 -0.92
C GLY A 210 0.23 -25.88 -1.60
N GLY A 211 0.13 -24.78 -0.84
CA GLY A 211 -0.15 -23.44 -1.36
C GLY A 211 -1.43 -23.41 -2.20
N LEU A 212 -1.30 -22.94 -3.44
CA LEU A 212 -2.40 -22.84 -4.40
C LEU A 212 -2.67 -24.14 -5.18
N THR A 213 -1.92 -25.22 -4.94
CA THR A 213 -2.00 -26.45 -5.75
C THR A 213 -3.40 -27.07 -5.73
N LEU A 214 -4.01 -27.19 -4.54
CA LEU A 214 -5.36 -27.74 -4.40
C LEU A 214 -6.41 -26.84 -5.04
N LEU A 215 -6.28 -25.52 -4.87
CA LEU A 215 -7.17 -24.55 -5.48
C LEU A 215 -7.20 -24.71 -7.01
N PHE A 216 -6.03 -24.70 -7.66
CA PHE A 216 -5.97 -24.81 -9.11
C PHE A 216 -6.46 -26.15 -9.63
N ARG A 217 -6.21 -27.25 -8.91
CA ARG A 217 -6.77 -28.56 -9.25
C ARG A 217 -8.30 -28.52 -9.29
N TYR A 218 -8.94 -28.11 -8.20
CA TYR A 218 -10.40 -28.07 -8.13
C TYR A 218 -11.01 -26.99 -9.02
N TRP A 219 -10.32 -25.89 -9.26
CA TRP A 219 -10.81 -24.86 -10.18
C TRP A 219 -10.84 -25.36 -11.62
N ARG A 220 -9.84 -26.14 -12.06
CA ARG A 220 -9.89 -26.77 -13.38
C ARG A 220 -11.03 -27.77 -13.52
N GLU A 221 -11.36 -28.49 -12.45
CA GLU A 221 -12.44 -29.48 -12.42
C GLU A 221 -13.83 -28.83 -12.42
N THR A 222 -14.00 -27.75 -11.66
CA THR A 222 -15.30 -27.10 -11.44
C THR A 222 -15.60 -25.94 -12.37
N GLY A 223 -14.57 -25.33 -12.94
CA GLY A 223 -14.68 -24.13 -13.78
C GLY A 223 -14.97 -22.83 -13.03
N ALA A 224 -15.07 -22.84 -11.69
CA ALA A 224 -15.43 -21.66 -10.90
C ALA A 224 -14.62 -21.52 -9.60
N LEU A 225 -14.11 -20.31 -9.33
CA LEU A 225 -13.29 -20.02 -8.15
C LEU A 225 -14.01 -20.33 -6.84
N ASP A 226 -15.28 -19.94 -6.69
CA ASP A 226 -16.06 -20.22 -5.48
C ASP A 226 -16.20 -21.74 -5.23
N SER A 227 -16.49 -22.50 -6.29
CA SER A 227 -16.58 -23.96 -6.18
C SER A 227 -15.23 -24.59 -5.83
N ALA A 228 -14.14 -24.06 -6.39
CA ALA A 228 -12.78 -24.50 -6.08
C ALA A 228 -12.39 -24.23 -4.62
N LEU A 229 -12.66 -23.04 -4.09
CA LEU A 229 -12.41 -22.70 -2.68
C LEU A 229 -13.21 -23.60 -1.73
N ARG A 230 -14.47 -23.90 -2.07
CA ARG A 230 -15.30 -24.80 -1.26
C ARG A 230 -14.74 -26.21 -1.21
N GLN A 231 -14.27 -26.74 -2.34
CA GLN A 231 -13.70 -28.09 -2.39
C GLN A 231 -12.29 -28.16 -1.81
N ALA A 232 -11.48 -27.13 -2.01
CA ALA A 232 -10.10 -27.09 -1.50
C ALA A 232 -10.04 -26.87 0.02
N TYR A 233 -10.86 -25.94 0.53
CA TYR A 233 -10.68 -25.40 1.88
C TYR A 233 -11.98 -25.36 2.72
N GLY A 234 -13.12 -25.78 2.17
CA GLY A 234 -14.41 -25.71 2.87
C GLY A 234 -14.97 -24.30 3.05
N LEU A 235 -14.48 -23.33 2.27
CA LEU A 235 -14.85 -21.92 2.37
C LEU A 235 -15.56 -21.45 1.09
N THR A 236 -16.56 -20.59 1.24
CA THR A 236 -17.11 -19.85 0.10
C THR A 236 -16.22 -18.65 -0.22
N LEU A 237 -16.22 -18.19 -1.47
CA LEU A 237 -15.52 -16.98 -1.89
C LEU A 237 -15.98 -15.76 -1.08
N ASP A 238 -17.28 -15.61 -0.84
CA ASP A 238 -17.85 -14.53 -0.02
C ASP A 238 -17.38 -14.62 1.45
N GLY A 239 -17.29 -15.84 2.00
CA GLY A 239 -16.83 -16.08 3.36
C GLY A 239 -15.34 -15.80 3.53
N PHE A 240 -14.54 -16.22 2.55
CA PHE A 240 -13.13 -15.84 2.46
C PHE A 240 -12.98 -14.32 2.35
N GLU A 241 -13.71 -13.68 1.45
CA GLU A 241 -13.68 -12.23 1.24
C GLU A 241 -13.99 -11.46 2.52
N ALA A 242 -15.05 -11.83 3.25
CA ALA A 242 -15.41 -11.19 4.50
C ALA A 242 -14.28 -11.28 5.54
N THR A 243 -13.63 -12.44 5.63
CA THR A 243 -12.52 -12.70 6.55
C THR A 243 -11.26 -11.95 6.14
N TRP A 244 -10.89 -12.01 4.87
CA TRP A 244 -9.77 -11.30 4.27
C TRP A 244 -9.90 -9.78 4.47
N ARG A 245 -11.07 -9.20 4.18
CA ARG A 245 -11.33 -7.76 4.39
C ARG A 245 -11.19 -7.36 5.85
N LYS A 246 -11.72 -8.18 6.77
CA LYS A 246 -11.64 -7.91 8.22
C LYS A 246 -10.19 -7.96 8.71
N THR A 247 -9.43 -8.98 8.32
CA THR A 247 -8.04 -9.17 8.74
C THR A 247 -7.11 -8.14 8.13
N THR A 248 -7.24 -7.87 6.83
CA THR A 248 -6.48 -6.83 6.10
C THR A 248 -6.75 -5.46 6.71
N ARG A 249 -8.02 -5.11 6.97
CA ARG A 249 -8.35 -3.84 7.64
C ARG A 249 -7.72 -3.74 9.03
N ARG A 250 -7.72 -4.82 9.82
CA ARG A 250 -7.09 -4.80 11.16
C ARG A 250 -5.59 -4.62 11.07
N ARG A 251 -4.94 -5.33 10.14
CA ARG A 251 -3.48 -5.30 9.98
C ARG A 251 -2.97 -3.94 9.51
N TYR A 252 -3.57 -3.37 8.47
CA TYR A 252 -3.08 -2.14 7.85
C TYR A 252 -3.83 -0.89 8.32
N GLY A 253 -5.09 -1.01 8.75
CA GLY A 253 -5.86 0.10 9.32
C GLY A 253 -5.51 0.43 10.78
N GLY A 254 -5.02 -0.55 11.56
CA GLY A 254 -4.55 -0.31 12.94
C GLY A 254 -3.20 0.41 13.01
N LEU A 255 -2.33 0.18 12.01
CA LEU A 255 -1.04 0.85 11.89
C LEU A 255 -1.19 2.35 11.59
N ALA A 256 -2.19 2.73 10.78
CA ALA A 256 -2.53 4.14 10.56
C ALA A 256 -2.95 4.87 11.86
N VAL A 257 -3.75 4.21 12.71
CA VAL A 257 -4.23 4.78 13.98
C VAL A 257 -3.11 4.89 15.04
N LEU A 258 -2.13 3.97 15.04
CA LEU A 258 -1.00 4.02 15.97
C LEU A 258 0.02 5.10 15.63
N GLY A 259 0.26 5.37 14.34
CA GLY A 259 0.98 6.59 13.91
C GLY A 259 0.24 7.87 14.33
N ASP A 260 -1.08 7.81 14.34
CA ASP A 260 -1.95 8.94 14.66
C ASP A 260 -2.10 9.24 16.15
N LEU A 261 -1.93 8.31 17.10
CA LEU A 261 -1.90 8.72 18.52
C LEU A 261 -0.73 9.67 18.79
N GLY A 262 0.43 9.45 18.14
CA GLY A 262 1.56 10.36 18.20
C GLY A 262 1.25 11.71 17.56
N PHE A 263 0.67 11.71 16.35
CA PHE A 263 0.34 12.93 15.62
C PHE A 263 -0.82 13.73 16.25
N ALA A 264 -1.92 13.06 16.62
CA ALA A 264 -3.05 13.67 17.31
C ALA A 264 -2.66 14.16 18.72
N SER A 265 -1.79 13.42 19.44
CA SER A 265 -1.23 13.92 20.70
C SER A 265 -0.32 15.13 20.45
N LEU A 266 0.51 15.12 19.41
CA LEU A 266 1.36 16.27 19.04
C LEU A 266 0.52 17.51 18.71
N VAL A 267 -0.52 17.35 17.89
CA VAL A 267 -1.46 18.44 17.54
C VAL A 267 -2.19 18.92 18.80
N LEU A 268 -2.68 18.03 19.66
CA LEU A 268 -3.30 18.39 20.93
C LEU A 268 -2.31 19.13 21.84
N PHE A 269 -1.06 18.71 21.93
CA PHE A 269 0.00 19.38 22.70
C PHE A 269 0.31 20.76 22.13
N LEU A 270 0.38 20.92 20.81
CA LEU A 270 0.62 22.22 20.17
C LEU A 270 -0.56 23.18 20.34
N VAL A 271 -1.79 22.66 20.37
CA VAL A 271 -3.00 23.48 20.57
C VAL A 271 -3.24 23.78 22.04
N VAL A 272 -3.17 22.80 22.95
CA VAL A 272 -3.53 22.96 24.37
C VAL A 272 -2.33 23.39 25.22
N GLY A 273 -1.12 22.97 24.86
CA GLY A 273 0.12 23.24 25.62
C GLY A 273 0.38 24.72 25.86
N PRO A 274 0.28 25.61 24.84
CA PRO A 274 0.42 27.05 25.04
C PRO A 274 -0.63 27.61 26.00
N PHE A 275 -1.90 27.21 25.88
CA PHE A 275 -2.97 27.68 26.77
C PHE A 275 -2.76 27.20 28.21
N TRP A 276 -2.31 25.96 28.40
CA TRP A 276 -1.98 25.43 29.73
C TRP A 276 -0.78 26.17 30.35
N LEU A 277 0.26 26.45 29.57
CA LEU A 277 1.43 27.23 30.02
C LEU A 277 1.03 28.67 30.38
N ILE A 278 0.22 29.32 29.54
CA ILE A 278 -0.30 30.68 29.80
C ILE A 278 -1.13 30.69 31.08
N ARG A 279 -2.05 29.73 31.23
CA ARG A 279 -2.89 29.59 32.42
C ARG A 279 -2.04 29.38 33.67
N ARG A 280 -1.08 28.45 33.62
CA ARG A 280 -0.20 28.13 34.75
C ARG A 280 0.68 29.31 35.17
N ARG A 281 1.16 30.11 34.20
CA ARG A 281 1.89 31.36 34.49
C ARG A 281 1.00 32.39 35.16
N ARG A 282 -0.24 32.58 34.68
CA ARG A 282 -1.22 33.49 35.30
C ARG A 282 -1.58 33.08 36.71
N ASP A 283 -1.83 31.79 36.94
CA ASP A 283 -2.22 31.29 38.26
C ASP A 283 -1.09 31.43 39.28
N ARG A 284 0.16 31.19 38.87
CA ARG A 284 1.35 31.45 39.71
C ARG A 284 1.52 32.92 40.04
N ALA A 285 1.34 33.81 39.06
CA ALA A 285 1.43 35.26 39.29
C ALA A 285 0.34 35.76 40.25
N ARG A 286 -0.89 35.23 40.14
CA ARG A 286 -1.99 35.54 41.06
C ARG A 286 -1.71 35.08 42.49
N LEU A 287 -1.20 33.86 42.65
CA LEU A 287 -0.85 33.34 43.97
C LEU A 287 0.28 34.15 44.62
N ALA A 288 1.32 34.50 43.85
CA ALA A 288 2.40 35.36 44.34
C ALA A 288 1.90 36.75 44.76
N ALA A 289 0.94 37.32 44.02
CA ALA A 289 0.32 38.60 44.39
C ALA A 289 -0.53 38.51 45.67
N LEU A 290 -1.24 37.40 45.88
CA LEU A 290 -2.00 37.18 47.12
C LEU A 290 -1.07 37.04 48.33
N ILE A 291 -0.02 36.22 48.21
CA ILE A 291 0.97 36.05 49.29
C ILE A 291 1.63 37.38 49.64
N ALA A 292 2.01 38.18 48.64
CA ALA A 292 2.59 39.50 48.88
C ALA A 292 1.61 40.49 49.52
N ALA A 293 0.30 40.39 49.19
CA ALA A 293 -0.73 41.23 49.80
C ALA A 293 -0.99 40.85 51.26
N ASP A 294 -1.03 39.55 51.58
CA ASP A 294 -1.17 39.05 52.95
C ASP A 294 0.03 39.48 53.81
N GLU A 295 1.25 39.37 53.30
CA GLU A 295 2.45 39.76 54.06
C GLU A 295 2.55 41.27 54.29
N LEU A 296 2.07 42.09 53.36
CA LEU A 296 1.92 43.53 53.57
C LEU A 296 0.82 43.87 54.59
N ALA A 297 -0.26 43.08 54.64
CA ALA A 297 -1.31 43.25 55.65
C ALA A 297 -0.77 42.91 57.04
N ASP A 298 -0.07 41.78 57.19
CA ASP A 298 0.58 41.36 58.43
C ASP A 298 1.60 42.40 58.93
N GLN A 299 2.37 43.00 58.02
CA GLN A 299 3.31 44.07 58.36
C GLN A 299 2.60 45.31 58.90
N ARG A 300 1.52 45.76 58.24
CA ARG A 300 0.72 46.90 58.71
C ARG A 300 0.05 46.63 60.05
N GLU A 301 -0.43 45.40 60.27
CA GLU A 301 -1.00 45.01 61.56
C GLU A 301 0.07 45.05 62.66
N ARG A 302 1.26 44.51 62.40
CA ARG A 302 2.39 44.58 63.35
C ARG A 302 2.82 46.01 63.65
N GLU A 303 2.96 46.85 62.63
CA GLU A 303 3.29 48.27 62.80
C GLU A 303 2.22 48.99 63.63
N SER A 304 0.93 48.76 63.36
CA SER A 304 -0.17 49.34 64.13
C SER A 304 -0.21 48.86 65.59
N ALA A 305 0.14 47.59 65.84
CA ALA A 305 0.22 47.03 67.19
C ALA A 305 1.42 47.57 67.96
N LEU A 306 2.55 47.78 67.28
CA LEU A 306 3.75 48.41 67.86
C LEU A 306 3.49 49.89 68.19
N ASP A 307 2.83 50.64 67.31
CA ASP A 307 2.45 52.04 67.57
C ASP A 307 1.47 52.15 68.75
N ALA A 308 0.51 51.22 68.89
CA ALA A 308 -0.38 51.19 70.05
C ALA A 308 0.38 50.92 71.37
N LEU A 309 1.35 50.00 71.36
CA LEU A 309 2.17 49.67 72.53
C LEU A 309 3.15 50.80 72.91
N LEU A 310 3.74 51.48 71.93
CA LEU A 310 4.63 52.62 72.17
C LEU A 310 3.86 53.88 72.59
N GLY A 311 2.63 54.07 72.10
CA GLY A 311 1.73 55.13 72.55
C GLY A 311 1.26 54.97 74.01
N GLU A 312 1.16 53.74 74.51
CA GLU A 312 0.91 53.46 75.94
C GLU A 312 2.15 53.69 76.83
N GLY A 313 3.36 53.52 76.27
CA GLY A 313 4.63 53.70 76.99
C GLY A 313 4.98 55.16 77.34
N GLU A 314 4.53 56.13 76.54
CA GLU A 314 4.71 57.55 76.83
C GLU A 314 3.89 58.03 78.05
N HIS A 315 2.90 57.24 78.50
CA HIS A 315 2.08 57.62 79.67
C HIS A 315 2.67 57.19 81.03
N PHE A 316 3.75 56.39 81.04
CA PHE A 316 4.34 55.81 82.26
C PHE A 316 5.73 56.38 82.65
N GLY A 317 6.28 57.34 81.90
CA GLY A 317 7.66 57.83 82.04
C GLY A 317 7.85 59.23 82.61
N GLY A 318 6.93 59.75 83.43
CA GLY A 318 7.04 61.14 83.92
C GLY A 318 6.36 61.41 85.26
N ASN A 319 6.81 60.79 86.35
CA ASN A 319 6.61 61.36 87.70
C ASN A 319 7.55 60.73 88.73
N ASP A 320 8.84 61.08 88.70
CA ASP A 320 9.73 60.80 89.83
C ASP A 320 10.82 61.88 89.92
N ASP A 321 10.44 63.04 90.45
CA ASP A 321 11.38 63.97 91.12
C ASP A 321 10.60 65.01 91.95
N GLN A 322 10.16 64.60 93.15
CA GLN A 322 9.74 65.54 94.19
C GLN A 322 9.95 64.99 95.61
N ILE A 323 11.15 64.52 95.98
CA ILE A 323 11.56 64.46 97.40
C ILE A 323 13.08 64.71 97.57
N LYS A 324 13.43 65.95 97.90
CA LYS A 324 14.58 66.45 98.71
C LYS A 324 14.56 67.98 98.56
N GLY A 325 14.45 68.84 99.56
CA GLY A 325 14.67 68.75 100.99
C GLY A 325 15.53 69.96 101.38
N MET A 326 14.98 70.86 102.20
CA MET A 326 15.63 72.00 102.88
C MET A 326 16.18 73.16 102.04
#